data_AF-A0A7S0GA35-F1
#
_entry.id   AF-A0A7S0GA35-F1
#
_cell.length_a   1.000
_cell.length_b   1.000
_cell.length_c   1.000
_cell.angle_alpha   90.00
_cell.angle_beta   90.00
_cell.angle_gamma   90.00
#
_symmetry.space_group_name_H-M   'P 1'
#
loop_
_entity.id
_entity.type
_entity.pdbx_description
1 polymer ?
#
loop_
_entity_poly.entity_id
_entity_poly.type
_entity_poly.pdbx_seq_one_letter_code
_entity_poly.pdbx_strand_id
1 'polypeptide(L)'
;ICESGAETLAAATFCELDQYDRPVVGYMNFCLTKIPVQDGAVPTGEIGNTVAVAVHELGHVFGIHSEQFKYFRNAINGEPLTKRPFCSGRMPCVDGMEQYIIMPADNTVKAGYTKKGAIFYELVTPTVAQVVRNQFNCFSMTGARLENQPTSDNDCFGSHFDERMFYSETMSAFFAQEANYFSPLTLAILEDSGWYRANYTSATVQISPFGHGAGCDFVLNDCIVNGGEIPDYSRGYFCNNSLEQNNNGQLYGDLTCDPSHTHKAFCDLSDQGPPVPEEYQYFNNKNLQPGLTRTDFCPTANVGVVDCTDITHPTNTIGETFGEQSKCFNFKSKAPLKAGATCLQSVCNITSRRLEIL
;
A
#
# COMPACT_ATOMS: atom_id res chain seq x y z
N ILE A 1 -16.42 -8.75 -13.44
CA ILE A 1 -15.14 -8.03 -13.28
C ILE A 1 -15.33 -6.55 -13.59
N CYS A 2 -15.58 -6.15 -14.84
CA CYS A 2 -15.72 -4.72 -15.20
C CYS A 2 -17.14 -4.14 -15.10
N GLU A 3 -17.96 -4.61 -14.15
CA GLU A 3 -19.34 -4.13 -14.03
C GLU A 3 -19.41 -2.65 -13.62
N SER A 4 -20.46 -1.97 -14.09
CA SER A 4 -20.71 -0.55 -13.85
C SER A 4 -20.91 -0.27 -12.35
N GLY A 5 -19.85 0.21 -11.69
CA GLY A 5 -19.84 0.57 -10.27
C GLY A 5 -18.57 0.15 -9.54
N ALA A 6 -17.82 -0.82 -10.05
CA ALA A 6 -16.54 -1.23 -9.48
C ALA A 6 -15.42 -0.21 -9.81
N GLU A 7 -14.54 0.05 -8.85
CA GLU A 7 -13.30 0.85 -9.01
C GLU A 7 -12.16 0.04 -9.66
N THR A 8 -12.41 -1.22 -10.01
CA THR A 8 -11.44 -2.14 -10.61
C THR A 8 -10.99 -1.68 -12.01
N LEU A 9 -9.68 -1.42 -12.16
CA LEU A 9 -9.04 -1.01 -13.42
C LEU A 9 -8.69 -2.21 -14.31
N ALA A 10 -8.25 -3.30 -13.68
CA ALA A 10 -7.93 -4.56 -14.32
C ALA A 10 -8.12 -5.70 -13.32
N ALA A 11 -8.06 -6.93 -13.81
CA ALA A 11 -8.00 -8.12 -12.96
C ALA A 11 -7.23 -9.23 -13.69
N ALA A 12 -6.43 -9.98 -12.95
CA ALA A 12 -5.69 -11.11 -13.47
C ALA A 12 -5.63 -12.27 -12.49
N THR A 13 -5.42 -13.45 -13.04
CA THR A 13 -5.20 -14.67 -12.26
C THR A 13 -4.47 -15.71 -13.10
N PHE A 14 -3.95 -16.73 -12.42
CA PHE A 14 -3.36 -17.90 -13.06
C PHE A 14 -4.44 -18.91 -13.47
N CYS A 15 -4.12 -19.77 -14.43
CA CYS A 15 -5.04 -20.77 -14.97
C CYS A 15 -4.45 -22.18 -14.95
N GLU A 16 -3.15 -22.30 -15.24
CA GLU A 16 -2.47 -23.58 -15.29
C GLU A 16 -1.15 -23.53 -14.53
N LEU A 17 -0.87 -24.63 -13.84
CA LEU A 17 0.36 -24.87 -13.13
C LEU A 17 1.13 -26.00 -13.82
N ASP A 18 2.46 -25.92 -13.82
CA ASP A 18 3.31 -27.03 -14.27
C ASP A 18 3.45 -28.13 -13.18
N GLN A 19 4.26 -29.15 -13.45
CA GLN A 19 4.48 -30.28 -12.53
C GLN A 19 5.17 -29.89 -11.21
N TYR A 20 5.71 -28.69 -11.13
CA TYR A 20 6.31 -28.10 -9.93
C TYR A 20 5.42 -26.99 -9.34
N ASP A 21 4.14 -27.02 -9.69
CA ASP A 21 3.12 -26.09 -9.21
C ASP A 21 3.37 -24.63 -9.59
N ARG A 22 4.27 -24.36 -10.54
CA ARG A 22 4.57 -23.01 -11.00
C ARG A 22 3.51 -22.55 -12.00
N PRO A 23 2.97 -21.33 -11.89
CA PRO A 23 2.08 -20.74 -12.88
C PRO A 23 2.76 -20.66 -14.26
N VAL A 24 2.13 -21.26 -15.27
CA VAL A 24 2.62 -21.24 -16.67
C VAL A 24 1.63 -20.60 -17.65
N VAL A 25 0.37 -20.52 -17.27
CA VAL A 25 -0.67 -19.82 -18.03
C VAL A 25 -1.47 -18.97 -17.05
N GLY A 26 -1.78 -17.74 -17.45
CA GLY A 26 -2.72 -16.85 -16.77
C GLY A 26 -3.36 -15.90 -17.77
N TYR A 27 -4.37 -15.16 -17.32
CA TYR A 27 -4.98 -14.09 -18.10
C TYR A 27 -5.02 -12.81 -17.28
N MET A 28 -5.12 -11.70 -18.00
CA MET A 28 -5.33 -10.37 -17.46
C MET A 28 -6.38 -9.68 -18.33
N ASN A 29 -7.33 -9.00 -17.69
CA ASN A 29 -8.39 -8.27 -18.36
C ASN A 29 -8.39 -6.82 -17.89
N PHE A 30 -8.31 -5.87 -18.84
CA PHE A 30 -8.42 -4.44 -18.56
C PHE A 30 -9.85 -3.94 -18.75
N CYS A 31 -10.33 -3.17 -17.80
CA CYS A 31 -11.63 -2.51 -17.88
C CYS A 31 -11.47 -1.20 -18.67
N LEU A 32 -11.55 -1.28 -20.01
CA LEU A 32 -11.32 -0.14 -20.92
C LEU A 32 -12.22 1.07 -20.66
N THR A 33 -13.37 0.91 -19.99
CA THR A 33 -14.25 2.00 -19.59
C THR A 33 -13.67 2.88 -18.48
N LYS A 34 -12.63 2.40 -17.78
CA LYS A 34 -11.94 3.08 -16.69
C LYS A 34 -10.58 3.64 -17.08
N ILE A 35 -10.04 3.20 -18.20
CA ILE A 35 -8.80 3.75 -18.75
C ILE A 35 -9.19 4.99 -19.58
N PRO A 36 -8.65 6.18 -19.28
CA PRO A 36 -8.89 7.35 -20.11
C PRO A 36 -8.28 7.11 -21.49
N VAL A 37 -9.12 6.91 -22.50
CA VAL A 37 -8.71 6.79 -23.90
C VAL A 37 -9.16 8.04 -24.63
N GLN A 38 -8.20 8.80 -25.15
CA GLN A 38 -8.42 9.99 -25.96
C GLN A 38 -7.91 9.72 -27.39
N ASP A 39 -8.76 9.94 -28.39
CA ASP A 39 -8.43 9.72 -29.81
C ASP A 39 -7.85 8.33 -30.15
N GLY A 40 -8.32 7.31 -29.43
CA GLY A 40 -7.89 5.92 -29.63
C GLY A 40 -6.54 5.57 -28.99
N ALA A 41 -5.97 6.46 -28.17
CA ALA A 41 -4.75 6.23 -27.41
C ALA A 41 -4.92 6.60 -25.93
N VAL A 42 -4.09 6.00 -25.06
CA VAL A 42 -3.98 6.42 -23.66
C VAL A 42 -3.09 7.68 -23.62
N PRO A 43 -3.52 8.78 -22.98
CA PRO A 43 -2.70 9.98 -22.83
C PRO A 43 -1.34 9.65 -22.22
N THR A 44 -0.27 10.34 -22.63
CA THR A 44 1.09 10.02 -22.20
C THR A 44 1.27 10.04 -20.68
N GLY A 45 0.56 10.93 -19.97
CA GLY A 45 0.54 10.97 -18.50
C GLY A 45 -0.11 9.75 -17.83
N GLU A 46 -0.96 9.02 -18.54
CA GLU A 46 -1.74 7.89 -18.03
C GLU A 46 -1.13 6.52 -18.41
N ILE A 47 -0.17 6.51 -19.34
CA ILE A 47 0.53 5.29 -19.74
C ILE A 47 1.28 4.69 -18.55
N GLY A 48 1.95 5.52 -17.74
CA GLY A 48 2.66 5.08 -16.54
C GLY A 48 1.74 4.35 -15.56
N ASN A 49 0.58 4.94 -15.28
CA ASN A 49 -0.45 4.36 -14.42
C ASN A 49 -0.96 3.02 -14.95
N THR A 50 -1.28 2.97 -16.25
CA THR A 50 -1.78 1.74 -16.90
C THR A 50 -0.73 0.63 -16.86
N VAL A 51 0.55 0.96 -17.07
CA VAL A 51 1.66 -0.01 -16.96
C VAL A 51 1.83 -0.48 -15.52
N ALA A 52 1.72 0.40 -14.53
CA ALA A 52 1.82 0.01 -13.12
C ALA A 52 0.69 -0.95 -12.72
N VAL A 53 -0.54 -0.69 -13.14
CA VAL A 53 -1.68 -1.62 -12.98
C VAL A 53 -1.38 -2.96 -13.68
N ALA A 54 -0.84 -2.94 -14.91
CA ALA A 54 -0.47 -4.18 -15.60
C ALA A 54 0.56 -5.00 -14.80
N VAL A 55 1.55 -4.33 -14.20
CA VAL A 55 2.58 -4.98 -13.38
C VAL A 55 1.98 -5.58 -12.10
N HIS A 56 1.06 -4.86 -11.43
CA HIS A 56 0.31 -5.35 -10.29
C HIS A 56 -0.44 -6.65 -10.62
N GLU A 57 -1.25 -6.61 -11.69
CA GLU A 57 -2.04 -7.76 -12.13
C GLU A 57 -1.17 -8.96 -12.54
N LEU A 58 -0.03 -8.71 -13.19
CA LEU A 58 0.93 -9.77 -13.49
C LEU A 58 1.52 -10.39 -12.22
N GLY A 59 1.64 -9.64 -11.13
CA GLY A 59 1.99 -10.16 -9.81
C GLY A 59 1.05 -11.28 -9.35
N HIS A 60 -0.26 -11.09 -9.48
CA HIS A 60 -1.27 -12.11 -9.17
C HIS A 60 -1.16 -13.36 -10.07
N VAL A 61 -0.79 -13.20 -11.34
CA VAL A 61 -0.52 -14.35 -12.22
C VAL A 61 0.70 -15.12 -11.73
N PHE A 62 1.76 -14.42 -11.37
CA PHE A 62 3.06 -15.02 -11.10
C PHE A 62 3.19 -15.71 -9.75
N GLY A 63 2.42 -15.33 -8.73
CA GLY A 63 2.50 -15.98 -7.42
C GLY A 63 2.00 -15.16 -6.24
N ILE A 64 1.62 -13.90 -6.44
CA ILE A 64 1.18 -12.99 -5.39
C ILE A 64 -0.35 -13.05 -5.31
N HIS A 65 -0.90 -14.21 -4.98
CA HIS A 65 -2.33 -14.43 -4.86
C HIS A 65 -2.59 -15.48 -3.78
N SER A 66 -3.63 -15.28 -2.96
CA SER A 66 -3.87 -16.11 -1.78
C SER A 66 -4.08 -17.60 -2.10
N GLU A 67 -4.68 -17.89 -3.26
CA GLU A 67 -4.82 -19.25 -3.77
C GLU A 67 -3.49 -19.93 -4.17
N GLN A 68 -2.42 -19.18 -4.43
CA GLN A 68 -1.14 -19.72 -4.88
C GLN A 68 -0.20 -20.07 -3.73
N PHE A 69 -0.36 -19.45 -2.55
CA PHE A 69 0.56 -19.63 -1.42
C PHE A 69 0.67 -21.09 -0.96
N LYS A 70 -0.40 -21.89 -1.06
CA LYS A 70 -0.37 -23.33 -0.75
C LYS A 70 0.55 -24.14 -1.68
N TYR A 71 0.86 -23.61 -2.87
CA TYR A 71 1.71 -24.26 -3.87
C TYR A 71 3.18 -23.87 -3.77
N PHE A 72 3.54 -22.94 -2.88
CA PHE A 72 4.93 -22.51 -2.73
C PHE A 72 5.85 -23.69 -2.42
N ARG A 73 7.08 -23.59 -2.94
CA ARG A 73 8.13 -24.60 -2.83
C ARG A 73 9.36 -24.00 -2.18
N ASN A 74 10.12 -24.85 -1.53
CA ASN A 74 11.42 -24.48 -1.02
C ASN A 74 12.35 -24.14 -2.19
N ALA A 75 12.85 -22.90 -2.24
CA ALA A 75 13.68 -22.41 -3.34
C ALA A 75 15.02 -23.16 -3.53
N ILE A 76 15.48 -23.92 -2.52
CA ILE A 76 16.78 -24.62 -2.55
C ILE A 76 16.63 -26.04 -3.08
N ASN A 77 15.72 -26.84 -2.49
CA ASN A 77 15.57 -28.25 -2.84
C ASN A 77 14.34 -28.54 -3.71
N GLY A 78 13.49 -27.53 -3.94
CA GLY A 78 12.29 -27.63 -4.75
C GLY A 78 11.14 -28.35 -4.07
N GLU A 79 11.23 -28.83 -2.83
CA GLU A 79 10.13 -29.57 -2.19
C GLU A 79 8.92 -28.67 -1.86
N PRO A 80 7.67 -29.16 -1.94
CA PRO A 80 6.50 -28.41 -1.51
C PRO A 80 6.61 -27.96 -0.04
N LEU A 81 6.34 -26.68 0.24
CA LEU A 81 6.27 -26.19 1.62
C LEU A 81 5.02 -26.72 2.32
N THR A 82 3.89 -26.75 1.61
CA THR A 82 2.63 -27.33 2.10
C THR A 82 2.60 -28.84 1.88
N LYS A 83 2.39 -29.59 2.96
CA LYS A 83 2.33 -31.05 2.93
C LYS A 83 1.18 -31.56 2.06
N ARG A 84 1.42 -32.67 1.35
CA ARG A 84 0.44 -33.35 0.49
C ARG A 84 0.05 -34.74 1.03
N PRO A 85 -1.18 -35.23 0.76
CA PRO A 85 -2.29 -34.53 0.09
C PRO A 85 -2.75 -33.31 0.89
N PHE A 86 -3.31 -32.31 0.21
CA PHE A 86 -3.79 -31.11 0.89
C PHE A 86 -4.90 -31.47 1.88
N CYS A 87 -4.81 -30.88 3.07
CA CYS A 87 -5.85 -30.98 4.08
C CYS A 87 -6.56 -29.64 4.15
N SER A 88 -7.88 -29.67 4.09
CA SER A 88 -8.71 -28.52 4.33
C SER A 88 -9.14 -28.46 5.80
N GLY A 89 -9.18 -27.23 6.32
CA GLY A 89 -9.53 -26.92 7.69
C GLY A 89 -10.56 -25.81 7.75
N ARG A 90 -11.35 -25.79 8.83
CA ARG A 90 -12.25 -24.69 9.12
C ARG A 90 -11.49 -23.59 9.84
N MET A 91 -11.58 -22.36 9.36
CA MET A 91 -10.74 -21.28 9.85
C MET A 91 -11.42 -19.91 9.60
N PRO A 92 -11.22 -18.90 10.48
CA PRO A 92 -11.84 -17.58 10.34
C PRO A 92 -11.10 -16.74 9.30
N CYS A 93 -11.77 -16.29 8.25
CA CYS A 93 -11.19 -15.39 7.25
C CYS A 93 -11.07 -13.95 7.76
N VAL A 94 -10.44 -13.08 6.97
CA VAL A 94 -10.28 -11.66 7.30
C VAL A 94 -11.61 -10.90 7.50
N ASP A 95 -12.70 -11.37 6.89
CA ASP A 95 -14.08 -10.88 7.10
C ASP A 95 -14.76 -11.41 8.39
N GLY A 96 -14.07 -12.23 9.18
CA GLY A 96 -14.59 -12.91 10.36
C GLY A 96 -15.46 -14.13 10.06
N MET A 97 -15.69 -14.47 8.79
CA MET A 97 -16.48 -15.63 8.39
C MET A 97 -15.62 -16.89 8.39
N GLU A 98 -16.15 -17.94 9.00
CA GLU A 98 -15.49 -19.25 9.01
C GLU A 98 -15.66 -19.95 7.65
N GLN A 99 -14.54 -20.26 6.99
CA GLN A 99 -14.53 -20.98 5.72
C GLN A 99 -13.72 -22.27 5.79
N TYR A 100 -14.00 -23.20 4.87
CA TYR A 100 -13.30 -24.46 4.75
C TYR A 100 -12.29 -24.38 3.59
N ILE A 101 -11.02 -24.16 3.92
CA ILE A 101 -9.97 -23.86 2.94
C ILE A 101 -8.72 -24.71 3.15
N ILE A 102 -7.90 -24.81 2.12
CA ILE A 102 -6.57 -25.43 2.22
C ILE A 102 -5.60 -24.38 2.76
N MET A 103 -5.12 -24.59 3.98
CA MET A 103 -4.11 -23.72 4.57
C MET A 103 -2.75 -23.98 3.92
N PRO A 104 -2.04 -22.92 3.49
CA PRO A 104 -0.60 -23.01 3.28
C PRO A 104 0.10 -23.46 4.58
N ALA A 105 1.31 -23.99 4.47
CA ALA A 105 2.07 -24.36 5.66
C ALA A 105 2.33 -23.16 6.60
N ASP A 106 2.46 -23.43 7.91
CA ASP A 106 2.71 -22.42 8.95
C ASP A 106 4.01 -21.61 8.75
N ASN A 107 4.93 -22.12 7.93
CA ASN A 107 6.15 -21.42 7.53
C ASN A 107 6.00 -20.59 6.24
N THR A 108 4.77 -20.52 5.70
CA THR A 108 4.41 -19.76 4.50
C THR A 108 3.41 -18.67 4.87
N VAL A 109 2.25 -19.04 5.42
CA VAL A 109 1.21 -18.10 5.86
C VAL A 109 0.89 -18.34 7.32
N LYS A 110 0.82 -17.26 8.11
CA LYS A 110 0.51 -17.33 9.54
C LYS A 110 -0.54 -16.28 9.92
N ALA A 111 -1.56 -16.71 10.66
CA ALA A 111 -2.56 -15.81 11.21
C ALA A 111 -2.02 -15.02 12.41
N GLY A 112 -2.56 -13.82 12.61
CA GLY A 112 -2.31 -12.95 13.75
C GLY A 112 -3.54 -12.10 14.08
N TYR A 113 -3.41 -11.33 15.18
CA TYR A 113 -4.45 -10.39 15.61
C TYR A 113 -3.82 -9.06 15.98
N THR A 114 -4.47 -7.97 15.58
CA THR A 114 -4.13 -6.63 16.07
C THR A 114 -4.46 -6.54 17.56
N LYS A 115 -3.95 -5.51 18.24
CA LYS A 115 -4.22 -5.30 19.68
C LYS A 115 -5.72 -5.16 19.99
N LYS A 116 -6.49 -4.69 19.02
CA LYS A 116 -7.94 -4.51 19.12
C LYS A 116 -8.75 -5.67 18.53
N GLY A 117 -8.08 -6.75 18.11
CA GLY A 117 -8.73 -8.00 17.74
C GLY A 117 -9.05 -8.19 16.26
N ALA A 118 -8.65 -7.26 15.38
CA ALA A 118 -8.75 -7.50 13.93
C ALA A 118 -7.83 -8.66 13.54
N ILE A 119 -8.36 -9.64 12.81
CA ILE A 119 -7.57 -10.75 12.28
C ILE A 119 -6.74 -10.28 11.08
N PHE A 120 -5.52 -10.78 10.95
CA PHE A 120 -4.70 -10.60 9.75
C PHE A 120 -3.90 -11.86 9.45
N TYR A 121 -3.31 -11.93 8.26
CA TYR A 121 -2.35 -12.96 7.89
C TYR A 121 -1.04 -12.35 7.47
N GLU A 122 0.05 -13.09 7.68
CA GLU A 122 1.39 -12.72 7.26
C GLU A 122 2.00 -13.79 6.39
N LEU A 123 2.68 -13.37 5.32
CA LEU A 123 3.64 -14.19 4.60
C LEU A 123 4.95 -14.24 5.39
N VAL A 124 5.23 -15.38 6.02
CA VAL A 124 6.34 -15.55 6.97
C VAL A 124 7.55 -16.28 6.37
N THR A 125 7.65 -16.31 5.04
CA THR A 125 8.76 -16.95 4.33
C THR A 125 10.08 -16.19 4.56
N PRO A 126 11.24 -16.86 4.45
CA PRO A 126 12.51 -16.33 4.95
C PRO A 126 12.97 -15.00 4.33
N THR A 127 12.84 -14.86 3.00
CA THR A 127 13.28 -13.67 2.28
C THR A 127 12.31 -12.52 2.51
N VAL A 128 11.00 -12.80 2.50
CA VAL A 128 9.96 -11.83 2.87
C VAL A 128 10.21 -11.28 4.27
N ALA A 129 10.42 -12.14 5.27
CA ALA A 129 10.73 -11.73 6.63
C ALA A 129 11.99 -10.85 6.71
N GLN A 130 13.04 -11.18 5.96
CA GLN A 130 14.26 -10.38 5.91
C GLN A 130 14.03 -9.00 5.28
N VAL A 131 13.26 -8.92 4.20
CA VAL A 131 12.95 -7.66 3.51
C VAL A 131 12.13 -6.74 4.39
N VAL A 132 11.06 -7.23 5.03
CA VAL A 132 10.23 -6.37 5.90
C VAL A 132 10.97 -5.89 7.14
N ARG A 133 11.88 -6.71 7.71
CA ARG A 133 12.76 -6.27 8.80
C ARG A 133 13.62 -5.08 8.38
N ASN A 134 14.17 -5.14 7.17
CA ASN A 134 14.98 -4.06 6.61
C ASN A 134 14.14 -2.84 6.24
N GLN A 135 12.94 -3.04 5.68
CA GLN A 135 12.02 -1.96 5.32
C GLN A 135 11.69 -1.12 6.54
N PHE A 136 11.20 -1.74 7.62
CA PHE A 136 10.76 -1.00 8.80
C PHE A 136 11.87 -0.77 9.84
N ASN A 137 13.08 -1.31 9.65
CA ASN A 137 14.12 -1.40 10.69
C ASN A 137 13.58 -2.04 11.99
N CYS A 138 12.92 -3.19 11.84
CA CYS A 138 12.28 -3.89 12.95
C CYS A 138 12.56 -5.39 12.93
N PHE A 139 13.49 -5.86 13.77
CA PHE A 139 13.91 -7.26 13.81
C PHE A 139 12.85 -8.25 14.32
N SER A 140 11.85 -7.78 15.08
CA SER A 140 10.76 -8.64 15.58
C SER A 140 9.74 -9.02 14.50
N MET A 141 9.80 -8.40 13.31
CA MET A 141 8.94 -8.76 12.20
C MET A 141 9.14 -10.22 11.79
N THR A 142 8.02 -10.93 11.61
CA THR A 142 7.99 -12.34 11.20
C THR A 142 7.66 -12.53 9.74
N GLY A 143 7.00 -11.56 9.11
CA GLY A 143 6.53 -11.65 7.73
C GLY A 143 5.90 -10.36 7.25
N ALA A 144 5.46 -10.34 5.99
CA ALA A 144 4.68 -9.23 5.44
C ALA A 144 3.20 -9.47 5.66
N ARG A 145 2.51 -8.51 6.27
CA ARG A 145 1.05 -8.58 6.42
C ARG A 145 0.37 -8.49 5.06
N LEU A 146 -0.64 -9.34 4.91
CA LEU A 146 -1.59 -9.32 3.83
C LEU A 146 -2.78 -8.46 4.23
N GLU A 147 -3.43 -7.88 3.23
CA GLU A 147 -4.62 -7.06 3.42
C GLU A 147 -5.70 -7.81 4.21
N ASN A 148 -6.12 -7.19 5.30
CA ASN A 148 -7.05 -7.72 6.30
C ASN A 148 -8.47 -7.17 6.14
N GLN A 149 -8.74 -6.36 5.12
CA GLN A 149 -10.07 -5.99 4.70
C GLN A 149 -10.39 -6.63 3.35
N PRO A 150 -11.57 -7.28 3.18
CA PRO A 150 -11.88 -8.02 1.96
C PRO A 150 -11.76 -7.17 0.69
N THR A 151 -10.92 -7.62 -0.26
CA THR A 151 -10.74 -6.99 -1.58
C THR A 151 -11.49 -7.72 -2.70
N SER A 152 -11.96 -8.94 -2.45
CA SER A 152 -12.77 -9.72 -3.38
C SER A 152 -13.66 -10.72 -2.64
N ASP A 153 -14.76 -11.11 -3.29
CA ASP A 153 -15.63 -12.17 -2.78
C ASP A 153 -14.87 -13.50 -2.84
N ASN A 154 -14.58 -14.10 -1.68
CA ASN A 154 -13.83 -15.36 -1.45
C ASN A 154 -12.31 -15.26 -1.18
N ASP A 155 -11.74 -14.07 -0.94
CA ASP A 155 -10.38 -13.99 -0.43
C ASP A 155 -10.34 -14.13 1.10
N CYS A 156 -9.88 -15.29 1.58
CA CYS A 156 -9.85 -15.56 3.01
C CYS A 156 -8.65 -14.92 3.73
N PHE A 157 -7.50 -14.82 3.05
CA PHE A 157 -6.22 -14.42 3.65
C PHE A 157 -5.81 -12.98 3.30
N GLY A 158 -6.20 -12.53 2.10
CA GLY A 158 -5.64 -11.36 1.45
C GLY A 158 -4.67 -11.74 0.33
N SER A 159 -4.85 -11.15 -0.84
CA SER A 159 -4.00 -11.32 -2.04
C SER A 159 -3.14 -10.10 -2.34
N HIS A 160 -3.22 -9.09 -1.47
CA HIS A 160 -2.48 -7.85 -1.51
C HIS A 160 -1.68 -7.68 -0.23
N PHE A 161 -0.65 -6.83 -0.25
CA PHE A 161 -0.02 -6.36 0.98
C PHE A 161 -0.94 -5.40 1.72
N ASP A 162 -0.89 -5.48 3.05
CA ASP A 162 -1.63 -4.62 3.97
C ASP A 162 -1.42 -3.14 3.67
N GLU A 163 -2.49 -2.43 3.31
CA GLU A 163 -2.42 -1.05 2.84
C GLU A 163 -1.95 -0.10 3.97
N ARG A 164 -2.24 -0.41 5.24
CA ARG A 164 -1.77 0.37 6.40
C ARG A 164 -0.24 0.36 6.49
N MET A 165 0.40 -0.77 6.18
CA MET A 165 1.84 -0.96 6.31
C MET A 165 2.61 -0.69 5.02
N PHE A 166 1.97 -0.95 3.88
CA PHE A 166 2.59 -0.99 2.56
C PHE A 166 1.87 -0.08 1.56
N TYR A 167 1.26 1.01 2.03
CA TYR A 167 0.49 2.00 1.25
C TYR A 167 1.06 2.36 -0.13
N SER A 168 2.39 2.39 -0.27
CA SER A 168 3.03 2.75 -1.53
C SER A 168 3.66 1.59 -2.28
N GLU A 169 3.36 0.35 -1.91
CA GLU A 169 3.87 -0.84 -2.57
C GLU A 169 2.99 -1.21 -3.75
N THR A 170 3.59 -1.59 -4.88
CA THR A 170 2.84 -1.89 -6.11
C THR A 170 1.80 -3.01 -5.98
N MET A 171 1.89 -3.90 -4.99
CA MET A 171 0.98 -5.01 -4.69
C MET A 171 0.12 -4.74 -3.44
N SER A 172 0.02 -3.50 -2.97
CA SER A 172 -0.95 -3.12 -1.95
C SER A 172 -2.37 -3.14 -2.52
N ALA A 173 -3.39 -3.13 -1.65
CA ALA A 173 -4.77 -3.34 -2.05
C ALA A 173 -5.38 -2.18 -2.84
N PHE A 174 -4.82 -0.99 -2.71
CA PHE A 174 -5.29 0.21 -3.38
C PHE A 174 -4.20 0.83 -4.23
N PHE A 175 -4.55 1.20 -5.46
CA PHE A 175 -3.63 1.89 -6.35
C PHE A 175 -3.55 3.38 -6.00
N ALA A 176 -2.54 3.75 -5.22
CA ALA A 176 -2.19 5.15 -4.99
C ALA A 176 -1.37 5.66 -6.18
N GLN A 177 -2.00 6.34 -7.15
CA GLN A 177 -1.35 6.85 -8.38
C GLN A 177 -0.03 7.59 -8.09
N GLU A 178 -0.01 8.27 -6.95
CA GLU A 178 1.05 9.13 -6.45
C GLU A 178 2.23 8.36 -5.85
N ALA A 179 2.05 7.08 -5.51
CA ALA A 179 2.98 6.31 -4.70
C ALA A 179 2.93 4.81 -5.05
N ASN A 180 3.46 4.42 -6.22
CA ASN A 180 3.56 3.01 -6.64
C ASN A 180 5.02 2.55 -6.77
N TYR A 181 5.55 1.92 -5.74
CA TYR A 181 6.92 1.43 -5.68
C TYR A 181 6.96 -0.08 -5.93
N PHE A 182 7.62 -0.48 -7.01
CA PHE A 182 8.01 -1.88 -7.20
C PHE A 182 9.16 -2.20 -6.24
N SER A 183 8.82 -2.72 -5.06
CA SER A 183 9.76 -2.81 -3.95
C SER A 183 10.49 -4.17 -3.87
N PRO A 184 11.56 -4.28 -3.07
CA PRO A 184 12.15 -5.58 -2.75
C PRO A 184 11.14 -6.60 -2.19
N LEU A 185 10.02 -6.16 -1.62
CA LEU A 185 9.03 -7.05 -1.04
C LEU A 185 8.30 -7.88 -2.11
N THR A 186 7.87 -7.24 -3.20
CA THR A 186 7.29 -7.92 -4.37
C THR A 186 8.25 -8.97 -4.95
N LEU A 187 9.55 -8.68 -5.00
CA LEU A 187 10.54 -9.66 -5.44
C LEU A 187 10.74 -10.81 -4.42
N ALA A 188 10.69 -10.51 -3.13
CA ALA A 188 10.90 -11.50 -2.07
C ALA A 188 9.83 -12.58 -2.05
N ILE A 189 8.56 -12.21 -2.23
CA ILE A 189 7.49 -13.22 -2.32
C ILE A 189 7.65 -14.09 -3.57
N LEU A 190 8.02 -13.51 -4.71
CA LEU A 190 8.27 -14.27 -5.94
C LEU A 190 9.49 -15.20 -5.78
N GLU A 191 10.56 -14.76 -5.13
CA GLU A 191 11.70 -15.64 -4.82
C GLU A 191 11.32 -16.76 -3.85
N ASP A 192 10.62 -16.44 -2.76
CA ASP A 192 10.18 -17.40 -1.75
C ASP A 192 9.07 -18.37 -2.24
N SER A 193 8.42 -18.07 -3.37
CA SER A 193 7.55 -19.03 -4.06
C SER A 193 8.29 -20.30 -4.50
N GLY A 194 9.62 -20.19 -4.68
CA GLY A 194 10.47 -21.25 -5.21
C GLY A 194 10.47 -21.34 -6.74
N TRP A 195 9.76 -20.44 -7.44
CA TRP A 195 9.63 -20.47 -8.90
C TRP A 195 10.57 -19.52 -9.64
N TYR A 196 11.03 -18.47 -8.96
CA TYR A 196 11.82 -17.40 -9.55
C TYR A 196 13.09 -17.15 -8.74
N ARG A 197 14.05 -16.49 -9.39
CA ARG A 197 15.24 -15.95 -8.73
C ARG A 197 15.21 -14.44 -8.91
N ALA A 198 15.14 -13.69 -7.82
CA ALA A 198 15.01 -12.25 -7.88
C ALA A 198 16.35 -11.58 -8.21
N ASN A 199 16.27 -10.45 -8.91
CA ASN A 199 17.38 -9.53 -9.10
C ASN A 199 17.12 -8.23 -8.35
N TYR A 200 17.50 -8.18 -7.08
CA TYR A 200 17.37 -7.00 -6.22
C TYR A 200 18.23 -5.81 -6.64
N THR A 201 19.15 -5.99 -7.60
CA THR A 201 20.01 -4.90 -8.12
C THR A 201 19.43 -4.19 -9.34
N SER A 202 18.24 -4.60 -9.81
CA SER A 202 17.56 -3.94 -10.91
C SER A 202 17.24 -2.49 -10.59
N ALA A 203 17.46 -1.58 -11.55
CA ALA A 203 17.12 -0.16 -11.41
C ALA A 203 15.61 0.11 -11.28
N THR A 204 14.77 -0.87 -11.63
CA THR A 204 13.31 -0.79 -11.45
C THR A 204 12.88 -1.02 -10.00
N VAL A 205 13.74 -1.64 -9.18
CA VAL A 205 13.42 -1.94 -7.78
C VAL A 205 13.74 -0.73 -6.93
N GLN A 206 12.73 -0.26 -6.19
CA GLN A 206 12.84 0.96 -5.40
C GLN A 206 12.47 0.70 -3.95
N ILE A 207 13.17 1.34 -3.02
CA ILE A 207 12.80 1.30 -1.61
C ILE A 207 11.58 2.20 -1.44
N SER A 208 10.46 1.62 -1.03
CA SER A 208 9.28 2.42 -0.66
C SER A 208 9.66 3.34 0.52
N PRO A 209 9.38 4.65 0.46
CA PRO A 209 9.64 5.56 1.57
C PRO A 209 8.66 5.33 2.73
N PHE A 210 7.53 4.68 2.49
CA PHE A 210 6.48 4.50 3.48
C PHE A 210 6.91 3.51 4.57
N GLY A 211 6.90 3.96 5.82
CA GLY A 211 7.41 3.22 6.97
C GLY A 211 8.92 2.93 6.94
N HIS A 212 9.70 3.48 5.99
CA HIS A 212 11.10 3.10 5.84
C HIS A 212 11.93 3.51 7.05
N GLY A 213 12.46 2.54 7.78
CA GLY A 213 13.23 2.77 9.00
C GLY A 213 12.42 3.31 10.18
N ALA A 214 11.08 3.28 10.13
CA ALA A 214 10.19 3.85 11.15
C ALA A 214 10.26 3.14 12.51
N GLY A 215 10.83 1.93 12.56
CA GLY A 215 11.01 1.13 13.77
C GLY A 215 9.82 0.23 14.09
N CYS A 216 9.98 -0.61 15.11
CA CYS A 216 8.96 -1.59 15.48
C CYS A 216 7.66 -0.99 15.97
N ASP A 217 7.69 0.20 16.57
CA ASP A 217 6.46 0.82 17.09
C ASP A 217 5.50 1.21 15.97
N PHE A 218 6.00 1.59 14.79
CA PHE A 218 5.17 1.83 13.60
C PHE A 218 4.40 0.59 13.17
N VAL A 219 4.98 -0.60 13.35
CA VAL A 219 4.39 -1.85 12.89
C VAL A 219 3.50 -2.52 13.95
N LEU A 220 3.91 -2.43 15.22
CA LEU A 220 3.29 -3.19 16.31
C LEU A 220 2.20 -2.41 17.06
N ASN A 221 2.11 -1.09 16.85
CA ASN A 221 1.15 -0.23 17.55
C ASN A 221 0.18 0.46 16.57
N ASP A 222 -0.89 1.02 17.12
CA ASP A 222 -1.90 1.75 16.35
C ASP A 222 -1.28 3.02 15.74
N CYS A 223 -1.71 3.38 14.53
CA CYS A 223 -1.23 4.58 13.84
C CYS A 223 -1.58 5.88 14.60
N ILE A 224 -2.70 5.87 15.33
CA ILE A 224 -3.23 6.98 16.12
C ILE A 224 -3.60 6.44 17.50
N VAL A 225 -3.23 7.19 18.54
CA VAL A 225 -3.41 6.80 19.95
C VAL A 225 -4.19 7.88 20.72
N ASN A 226 -4.56 7.58 21.97
CA ASN A 226 -5.15 8.55 22.90
C ASN A 226 -6.37 9.35 22.36
N GLY A 227 -7.17 8.75 21.47
CA GLY A 227 -8.37 9.37 20.92
C GLY A 227 -8.13 10.39 19.81
N GLY A 228 -6.97 10.36 19.14
CA GLY A 228 -6.67 11.20 17.97
C GLY A 228 -5.24 11.75 17.88
N GLU A 229 -4.34 11.35 18.76
CA GLU A 229 -2.95 11.78 18.78
C GLU A 229 -2.09 10.99 17.79
N ILE A 230 -1.30 11.69 16.97
CA ILE A 230 -0.28 11.09 16.10
C ILE A 230 1.00 10.88 16.90
N PRO A 231 1.38 9.63 17.23
CA PRO A 231 2.61 9.33 17.94
C PRO A 231 3.83 9.56 17.04
N ASP A 232 5.01 9.69 17.64
CA ASP A 232 6.24 10.06 16.91
C ASP A 232 6.61 9.11 15.77
N TYR A 233 6.37 7.80 15.94
CA TYR A 233 6.63 6.78 14.92
C TYR A 233 5.68 6.85 13.71
N SER A 234 4.52 7.51 13.85
CA SER A 234 3.50 7.66 12.81
C SER A 234 3.60 8.99 12.04
N ARG A 235 4.38 9.94 12.55
CA ARG A 235 4.50 11.28 11.94
C ARG A 235 5.08 11.17 10.54
N GLY A 236 4.43 11.83 9.58
CA GLY A 236 4.84 11.82 8.17
C GLY A 236 4.21 10.70 7.35
N TYR A 237 3.62 9.69 7.98
CA TYR A 237 2.88 8.61 7.30
C TYR A 237 1.37 8.79 7.45
N PHE A 238 0.93 9.16 8.65
CA PHE A 238 -0.48 9.37 8.98
C PHE A 238 -0.74 10.81 9.42
N CYS A 239 -2.00 11.24 9.34
CA CYS A 239 -2.45 12.59 9.67
C CYS A 239 -3.70 12.57 10.56
N ASN A 240 -4.11 13.70 11.14
CA ASN A 240 -5.29 13.74 12.01
C ASN A 240 -6.12 15.02 11.87
N ASN A 241 -5.89 15.79 10.80
CA ASN A 241 -6.65 16.99 10.51
C ASN A 241 -7.89 16.61 9.71
N SER A 242 -9.08 16.96 10.20
CA SER A 242 -10.33 16.69 9.47
C SER A 242 -10.45 17.62 8.27
N LEU A 243 -10.96 17.09 7.16
CA LEU A 243 -11.49 17.86 6.05
C LEU A 243 -12.74 18.61 6.49
N GLU A 244 -12.88 19.79 5.93
CA GLU A 244 -14.09 20.60 5.99
C GLU A 244 -14.70 20.67 4.58
N GLN A 245 -16.03 20.78 4.51
CA GLN A 245 -16.73 20.95 3.24
C GLN A 245 -17.40 22.32 3.21
N ASN A 246 -17.16 23.09 2.14
CA ASN A 246 -17.84 24.37 1.97
C ASN A 246 -19.26 24.17 1.38
N ASN A 247 -20.04 25.26 1.33
CA ASN A 247 -21.42 25.24 0.83
C ASN A 247 -21.57 24.74 -0.63
N ASN A 248 -20.48 24.70 -1.41
CA ASN A 248 -20.47 24.21 -2.79
C ASN A 248 -20.06 22.74 -2.89
N GLY A 249 -19.87 22.06 -1.76
CA GLY A 249 -19.44 20.66 -1.71
C GLY A 249 -17.93 20.46 -1.86
N GLN A 250 -17.14 21.52 -1.98
CA GLN A 250 -15.69 21.42 -2.13
C GLN A 250 -15.03 21.17 -0.77
N LEU A 251 -14.21 20.12 -0.73
CA LEU A 251 -13.40 19.76 0.43
C LEU A 251 -12.16 20.65 0.54
N TYR A 252 -11.84 21.06 1.75
CA TYR A 252 -10.63 21.82 2.07
C TYR A 252 -10.12 21.44 3.47
N GLY A 253 -8.85 21.71 3.73
CA GLY A 253 -8.23 21.44 5.03
C GLY A 253 -6.83 22.02 5.13
N ASP A 254 -6.11 21.63 6.18
CA ASP A 254 -4.70 21.97 6.33
C ASP A 254 -3.86 21.15 5.35
N LEU A 255 -3.16 21.85 4.45
CA LEU A 255 -2.30 21.23 3.45
C LEU A 255 -1.05 20.65 4.11
N THR A 256 -0.73 19.40 3.81
CA THR A 256 0.45 18.68 4.28
C THR A 256 1.09 17.95 3.10
N CYS A 257 2.32 17.49 3.27
CA CYS A 257 2.91 16.54 2.34
C CYS A 257 2.22 15.18 2.44
N ASP A 258 2.11 14.53 1.29
CA ASP A 258 1.82 13.11 1.22
C ASP A 258 2.99 12.29 1.81
N PRO A 259 2.78 11.00 2.13
CA PRO A 259 3.83 10.18 2.72
C PRO A 259 5.10 10.01 1.87
N SER A 260 5.02 10.19 0.54
CA SER A 260 6.18 10.10 -0.35
C SER A 260 6.94 11.42 -0.50
N HIS A 261 6.41 12.52 0.05
CA HIS A 261 6.95 13.87 -0.07
C HIS A 261 7.12 14.35 -1.53
N THR A 262 6.32 13.83 -2.46
CA THR A 262 6.29 14.29 -3.86
C THR A 262 5.05 15.13 -4.15
N HIS A 263 4.05 15.06 -3.29
CA HIS A 263 2.80 15.78 -3.46
C HIS A 263 2.43 16.58 -2.20
N LYS A 264 1.68 17.65 -2.42
CA LYS A 264 0.89 18.29 -1.37
C LYS A 264 -0.51 17.72 -1.41
N ALA A 265 -1.09 17.43 -0.26
CA ALA A 265 -2.44 16.90 -0.15
C ALA A 265 -3.08 17.32 1.18
N PHE A 266 -4.40 17.15 1.24
CA PHE A 266 -5.15 17.20 2.49
C PHE A 266 -5.22 15.80 3.09
N CYS A 267 -5.29 15.76 4.41
CA CYS A 267 -5.59 14.54 5.16
C CYS A 267 -6.99 14.03 4.76
N ASP A 268 -7.15 12.73 4.55
CA ASP A 268 -8.39 12.13 4.04
C ASP A 268 -9.47 11.88 5.10
N LEU A 269 -9.41 12.61 6.21
CA LEU A 269 -10.23 12.36 7.40
C LEU A 269 -11.53 13.18 7.38
N SER A 270 -12.68 12.57 7.63
CA SER A 270 -13.96 13.29 7.78
C SER A 270 -14.91 12.59 8.76
N ASP A 271 -15.88 13.33 9.31
CA ASP A 271 -16.89 12.80 10.24
C ASP A 271 -18.25 12.47 9.60
N GLN A 272 -18.30 12.47 8.26
CA GLN A 272 -19.54 12.30 7.49
C GLN A 272 -19.90 10.84 7.21
N GLY A 273 -19.02 9.88 7.58
CA GLY A 273 -19.24 8.47 7.33
C GLY A 273 -19.96 7.72 8.46
N PRO A 274 -20.22 6.41 8.28
CA PRO A 274 -20.82 5.57 9.31
C PRO A 274 -19.88 5.35 10.50
N PRO A 275 -20.34 4.81 11.64
CA PRO A 275 -19.44 4.45 12.73
C PRO A 275 -18.36 3.45 12.29
N VAL A 276 -17.09 3.76 12.60
CA VAL A 276 -15.92 2.91 12.34
C VAL A 276 -16.03 1.62 13.16
N PRO A 277 -15.62 0.43 12.64
CA PRO A 277 -15.57 -0.80 13.41
C PRO A 277 -14.70 -0.67 14.68
N GLU A 278 -15.04 -1.38 15.75
CA GLU A 278 -14.40 -1.21 17.07
C GLU A 278 -12.88 -1.49 17.02
N GLU A 279 -12.49 -2.46 16.21
CA GLU A 279 -11.12 -2.88 15.97
C GLU A 279 -10.25 -1.81 15.26
N TYR A 280 -10.89 -0.83 14.61
CA TYR A 280 -10.24 0.27 13.88
C TYR A 280 -10.57 1.67 14.43
N GLN A 281 -11.25 1.77 15.58
CA GLN A 281 -11.60 3.05 16.19
C GLN A 281 -10.38 3.70 16.87
N TYR A 282 -9.81 4.75 16.26
CA TYR A 282 -8.69 5.51 16.84
C TYR A 282 -9.09 6.84 17.50
N PHE A 283 -10.25 7.38 17.14
CA PHE A 283 -10.74 8.68 17.59
C PHE A 283 -11.89 8.54 18.58
N ASN A 284 -12.05 9.53 19.45
CA ASN A 284 -13.20 9.58 20.37
C ASN A 284 -14.54 9.72 19.63
N ASN A 285 -14.53 10.41 18.48
CA ASN A 285 -15.68 10.46 17.58
C ASN A 285 -15.68 9.20 16.70
N LYS A 286 -16.69 8.35 16.87
CA LYS A 286 -16.81 7.07 16.15
C LYS A 286 -17.08 7.21 14.65
N ASN A 287 -17.53 8.38 14.20
CA ASN A 287 -17.81 8.65 12.79
C ASN A 287 -16.60 9.24 12.05
N LEU A 288 -15.57 9.66 12.78
CA LEU A 288 -14.36 10.26 12.22
C LEU A 288 -13.48 9.16 11.61
N GLN A 289 -13.38 9.17 10.28
CA GLN A 289 -12.72 8.11 9.52
C GLN A 289 -12.08 8.62 8.22
N PRO A 290 -11.08 7.92 7.68
CA PRO A 290 -10.55 8.24 6.37
C PRO A 290 -11.51 7.87 5.24
N GLY A 291 -11.37 8.54 4.09
CA GLY A 291 -11.97 8.09 2.84
C GLY A 291 -11.41 6.74 2.39
N LEU A 292 -10.10 6.54 2.55
CA LEU A 292 -9.45 5.26 2.28
C LEU A 292 -9.49 4.36 3.53
N THR A 293 -10.49 3.50 3.64
CA THR A 293 -10.65 2.64 4.84
C THR A 293 -9.63 1.52 4.93
N ARG A 294 -9.03 1.10 3.80
CA ARG A 294 -8.15 -0.08 3.68
C ARG A 294 -6.83 0.10 4.42
N THR A 295 -6.43 1.34 4.72
CA THR A 295 -5.30 1.64 5.61
C THR A 295 -5.59 1.31 7.08
N ASP A 296 -6.39 0.29 7.38
CA ASP A 296 -6.93 0.02 8.73
C ASP A 296 -7.61 1.24 9.35
N PHE A 297 -8.24 2.11 8.56
CA PHE A 297 -8.79 3.39 8.99
C PHE A 297 -7.75 4.38 9.53
N CYS A 298 -6.47 4.20 9.20
CA CYS A 298 -5.42 5.17 9.46
C CYS A 298 -5.42 6.25 8.37
N PRO A 299 -5.84 7.49 8.67
CA PRO A 299 -5.87 8.57 7.68
C PRO A 299 -4.48 8.96 7.17
N THR A 300 -4.42 9.23 5.87
CA THR A 300 -3.23 9.62 5.12
C THR A 300 -3.52 10.87 4.30
N ALA A 301 -2.48 11.60 3.91
CA ALA A 301 -2.65 12.79 3.08
C ALA A 301 -2.73 12.40 1.60
N ASN A 302 -3.95 12.21 1.11
CA ASN A 302 -4.23 11.73 -0.26
C ASN A 302 -5.38 12.48 -0.98
N VAL A 303 -5.98 13.51 -0.36
CA VAL A 303 -7.10 14.25 -0.95
C VAL A 303 -6.63 15.57 -1.56
N GLY A 304 -7.11 15.92 -2.75
CA GLY A 304 -6.75 17.20 -3.39
C GLY A 304 -5.26 17.30 -3.71
N VAL A 305 -4.69 16.21 -4.20
CA VAL A 305 -3.28 16.03 -4.53
C VAL A 305 -2.79 17.10 -5.53
N VAL A 306 -1.61 17.65 -5.26
CA VAL A 306 -0.86 18.51 -6.17
C VAL A 306 0.56 17.99 -6.29
N ASP A 307 0.96 17.60 -7.50
CA ASP A 307 2.28 17.03 -7.79
C ASP A 307 3.34 18.12 -7.79
N CYS A 308 4.34 18.02 -6.90
CA CYS A 308 5.45 18.97 -6.88
C CYS A 308 6.34 18.86 -8.13
N THR A 309 6.28 17.74 -8.85
CA THR A 309 7.11 17.48 -10.03
C THR A 309 6.56 18.03 -11.33
N ASP A 310 5.26 18.33 -11.38
CA ASP A 310 4.59 18.86 -12.56
C ASP A 310 4.79 20.38 -12.71
N ILE A 311 5.62 20.77 -13.69
CA ILE A 311 5.94 22.16 -14.03
C ILE A 311 4.74 22.99 -14.51
N THR A 312 3.61 22.35 -14.85
CA THR A 312 2.42 23.04 -15.35
C THR A 312 1.57 23.63 -14.23
N HIS A 313 1.79 23.22 -12.97
CA HIS A 313 1.06 23.76 -11.84
C HIS A 313 1.42 25.25 -11.59
N PRO A 314 0.41 26.10 -11.36
CA PRO A 314 0.65 27.51 -11.06
C PRO A 314 1.28 27.67 -9.67
N THR A 315 2.31 28.51 -9.58
CA THR A 315 2.92 28.90 -8.31
C THR A 315 1.98 29.84 -7.55
N ASN A 316 1.22 29.29 -6.61
CA ASN A 316 0.23 30.06 -5.82
C ASN A 316 0.80 30.59 -4.50
N THR A 317 1.99 30.12 -4.09
CA THR A 317 2.66 30.51 -2.84
C THR A 317 4.01 31.18 -3.13
N ILE A 318 4.35 32.23 -2.38
CA ILE A 318 5.64 32.91 -2.53
C ILE A 318 6.78 31.94 -2.20
N GLY A 319 7.70 31.73 -3.15
CA GLY A 319 8.84 30.82 -3.00
C GLY A 319 8.57 29.37 -3.39
N GLU A 320 7.34 29.04 -3.79
CA GLU A 320 7.00 27.70 -4.25
C GLU A 320 7.53 27.44 -5.66
N THR A 321 8.10 26.25 -5.86
CA THR A 321 8.70 25.82 -7.12
C THR A 321 8.29 24.40 -7.47
N PHE A 322 7.87 24.22 -8.72
CA PHE A 322 7.51 22.93 -9.30
C PHE A 322 8.57 22.49 -10.31
N GLY A 323 8.82 21.19 -10.39
CA GLY A 323 9.72 20.59 -11.38
C GLY A 323 10.22 19.23 -10.97
N GLU A 324 10.84 18.50 -11.89
CA GLU A 324 11.21 17.07 -11.71
C GLU A 324 12.01 16.75 -10.43
N GLN A 325 12.73 17.73 -9.87
CA GLN A 325 13.51 17.60 -8.63
C GLN A 325 12.86 18.22 -7.39
N SER A 326 11.67 18.81 -7.54
CA SER A 326 10.91 19.39 -6.44
C SER A 326 10.31 18.31 -5.54
N LYS A 327 10.32 18.58 -4.25
CA LYS A 327 9.71 17.76 -3.21
C LYS A 327 8.81 18.62 -2.34
N CYS A 328 7.88 17.97 -1.65
CA CYS A 328 7.02 18.62 -0.69
C CYS A 328 7.72 18.76 0.67
N PHE A 329 7.63 19.98 1.23
CA PHE A 329 8.11 20.29 2.57
C PHE A 329 6.99 20.84 3.44
N ASN A 330 6.79 20.18 4.58
CA ASN A 330 5.94 20.69 5.65
C ASN A 330 6.64 21.86 6.36
N PHE A 331 5.92 22.95 6.60
CA PHE A 331 6.42 24.10 7.34
C PHE A 331 5.46 24.53 8.45
N LYS A 332 6.02 25.19 9.47
CA LYS A 332 5.27 25.90 10.49
C LYS A 332 5.77 27.34 10.51
N SER A 333 4.90 28.28 10.16
CA SER A 333 5.23 29.70 10.26
C SER A 333 4.66 30.29 11.55
N LYS A 334 5.27 31.39 12.02
CA LYS A 334 4.65 32.24 13.04
C LYS A 334 3.54 33.04 12.34
N ALA A 335 2.42 33.25 13.04
CA ALA A 335 1.22 33.92 12.51
C ALA A 335 1.55 35.13 11.61
N PRO A 336 0.81 35.34 10.50
CA PRO A 336 -0.54 34.82 10.23
C PRO A 336 -0.59 33.49 9.45
N LEU A 337 0.55 32.96 8.98
CA LEU A 337 0.58 31.72 8.21
C LEU A 337 0.46 30.51 9.15
N LYS A 338 -0.60 29.71 9.00
CA LYS A 338 -0.76 28.41 9.67
C LYS A 338 0.29 27.40 9.17
N ALA A 339 0.43 26.27 9.86
CA ALA A 339 1.20 25.14 9.34
C ALA A 339 0.68 24.75 7.95
N GLY A 340 1.58 24.33 7.05
CA GLY A 340 1.22 24.04 5.68
C GLY A 340 2.29 23.22 4.96
N ALA A 341 2.11 23.03 3.66
CA ALA A 341 3.05 22.37 2.77
C ALA A 341 3.34 23.22 1.53
N THR A 342 4.57 23.13 1.03
CA THR A 342 5.01 23.83 -0.19
C THR A 342 5.91 22.92 -1.02
N CYS A 343 5.87 23.07 -2.34
CA CYS A 343 6.81 22.43 -3.24
C CYS A 343 8.07 23.29 -3.34
N LEU A 344 9.24 22.66 -3.14
CA LEU A 344 10.55 23.32 -3.27
C LEU A 344 11.49 22.44 -4.07
N GLN A 345 12.26 23.04 -4.97
CA GLN A 345 13.33 22.35 -5.66
C GLN A 345 14.36 21.84 -4.65
N SER A 346 14.72 20.56 -4.79
CA SER A 346 15.63 19.92 -3.85
C SER A 346 16.69 19.12 -4.59
N VAL A 347 17.93 19.16 -4.09
CA VAL A 347 19.06 18.42 -4.66
C VAL A 347 19.65 17.54 -3.57
N CYS A 348 19.70 16.23 -3.83
CA CYS A 348 20.39 15.30 -2.96
C CYS A 348 21.86 15.17 -3.39
N ASN A 349 22.77 15.62 -2.54
CA ASN A 349 24.19 15.36 -2.71
C ASN A 349 24.53 14.00 -2.10
N ILE A 350 24.61 12.98 -2.96
CA ILE A 350 24.90 11.60 -2.55
C ILE A 350 26.26 11.43 -1.86
N THR A 351 27.23 12.30 -2.18
CA THR A 351 28.59 12.21 -1.62
C THR A 351 28.62 12.74 -0.20
N SER A 352 27.99 13.88 0.05
CA SER A 352 27.92 14.49 1.38
C SER A 352 26.73 13.98 2.21
N ARG A 353 25.82 13.21 1.62
CA ARG A 353 24.54 12.75 2.20
C ARG A 353 23.73 13.93 2.73
N ARG A 354 23.68 15.04 1.97
CA ARG A 354 22.93 16.25 2.32
C ARG A 354 21.83 16.50 1.31
N LEU A 355 20.69 16.96 1.81
CA LEU A 355 19.61 17.52 1.02
C LEU A 355 19.77 19.05 1.04
N GLU A 356 19.88 19.64 -0.14
CA GLU A 356 19.87 21.09 -0.33
C GLU A 356 18.51 21.50 -0.88
N ILE A 357 17.88 22.47 -0.24
CA ILE A 357 16.62 23.09 -0.68
C ILE A 357 17.00 24.42 -1.32
N LEU A 358 16.61 24.61 -2.58
CA LEU A 358 17.06 25.74 -3.41
C LEU A 358 16.16 26.97 -3.30
#